data_AF-A0A2E9YJ90-F1
#
_entry.id   AF-A0A2E9YJ90-F1
#
_cell.length_a   1.000
_cell.length_b   1.000
_cell.length_c   1.000
_cell.angle_alpha   90.00
_cell.angle_beta   90.00
_cell.angle_gamma   90.00
#
_symmetry.space_group_name_H-M   'P 1'
#
loop_
_entity.id
_entity.type
_entity.pdbx_description
1 polymer ?
#
loop_
_entity_poly.entity_id
_entity_poly.type
_entity_poly.pdbx_seq_one_letter_code
_entity_poly.pdbx_strand_id
1 'polypeptide(L)'
;MKDLLPEFFSKETENLKLVPDAKRALERLSERLQIVVLTNIPQKDKNKRENALKNNGMSYPVITNNGLKGEAVKEIVKGIRAKSFFIDDMPLNIDSVSKECSETLCIHFVQDNRLKELMQTPKSAKIKATSWIEVENYILESLKKVD
;
A
#
# COMPACT_ATOMS: atom_id res chain seq x y z
N MET A 1 -0.72 11.78 27.56
CA MET A 1 -1.07 10.66 26.65
C MET A 1 -1.63 11.09 25.29
N LYS A 2 -2.18 12.31 25.11
CA LYS A 2 -2.76 12.76 23.83
C LYS A 2 -1.75 12.88 22.67
N ASP A 3 -0.46 12.95 22.95
CA ASP A 3 0.57 13.26 21.94
C ASP A 3 1.46 12.08 21.53
N LEU A 4 1.20 10.87 22.03
CA LEU A 4 2.09 9.72 21.78
C LEU A 4 2.18 9.35 20.29
N LEU A 5 1.04 9.33 19.59
CA LEU A 5 1.00 9.04 18.16
C LEU A 5 1.59 10.17 17.31
N PRO A 6 1.19 11.46 17.47
CA PRO A 6 1.84 12.57 16.77
C PRO A 6 3.36 12.64 16.98
N GLU A 7 3.84 12.38 18.20
CA GLU A 7 5.26 12.38 18.52
C GLU A 7 5.99 11.19 17.86
N PHE A 8 5.40 10.00 17.90
CA PHE A 8 5.92 8.81 17.22
C PHE A 8 6.06 9.05 15.71
N PHE A 9 5.03 9.55 15.04
CA PHE A 9 5.11 9.85 13.60
C PHE A 9 6.19 10.89 13.32
N SER A 10 6.32 11.91 14.17
CA SER A 10 7.34 12.94 13.99
C SER A 10 8.77 12.37 14.05
N LYS A 11 9.03 11.39 14.92
CA LYS A 11 10.37 10.81 15.14
C LYS A 11 10.72 9.67 14.19
N GLU A 12 9.76 8.78 13.91
CA GLU A 12 10.05 7.50 13.27
C GLU A 12 9.77 7.47 11.77
N THR A 13 8.96 8.38 11.22
CA THR A 13 8.52 8.32 9.81
C THR A 13 9.69 8.25 8.82
N GLU A 14 10.78 8.94 9.09
CA GLU A 14 11.96 8.98 8.22
C GLU A 14 12.89 7.76 8.39
N ASN A 15 12.75 7.02 9.49
CA ASN A 15 13.66 5.95 9.93
C ASN A 15 13.10 4.54 9.72
N LEU A 16 11.93 4.41 9.09
CA LEU A 16 11.30 3.11 8.86
C LEU A 16 12.14 2.25 7.91
N LYS A 17 12.44 1.03 8.37
CA LYS A 17 13.14 0.03 7.57
C LYS A 17 12.23 -0.48 6.46
N LEU A 18 12.83 -0.79 5.32
CA LEU A 18 12.12 -1.45 4.24
C LEU A 18 11.78 -2.89 4.64
N VAL A 19 10.60 -3.31 4.21
CA VAL A 19 10.26 -4.73 4.17
C VAL A 19 11.20 -5.41 3.17
N PRO A 20 11.71 -6.62 3.46
CA PRO A 20 12.54 -7.37 2.52
C PRO A 20 11.91 -7.43 1.11
N ASP A 21 12.76 -7.31 0.10
CA ASP A 21 12.41 -7.32 -1.33
C ASP A 21 11.49 -6.18 -1.82
N ALA A 22 10.97 -5.30 -0.95
CA ALA A 22 10.05 -4.23 -1.33
C ALA A 22 10.60 -3.35 -2.45
N LYS A 23 11.85 -2.88 -2.30
CA LYS A 23 12.49 -2.00 -3.28
C LYS A 23 12.55 -2.66 -4.66
N ARG A 24 13.09 -3.88 -4.72
CA ARG A 24 13.29 -4.61 -5.98
C ARG A 24 11.96 -4.95 -6.66
N ALA A 25 10.97 -5.39 -5.88
CA ALA A 25 9.65 -5.70 -6.40
C ALA A 25 8.96 -4.44 -6.95
N LEU A 26 8.96 -3.34 -6.19
CA LEU A 26 8.36 -2.08 -6.64
C LEU A 26 9.09 -1.50 -7.86
N GLU A 27 10.43 -1.56 -7.91
CA GLU A 27 11.22 -1.13 -9.06
C GLU A 27 10.80 -1.88 -10.34
N ARG A 28 10.69 -3.22 -10.29
CA ARG A 28 10.22 -4.02 -11.43
C ARG A 28 8.78 -3.75 -11.81
N LEU A 29 7.89 -3.61 -10.82
CA LEU A 29 6.50 -3.26 -11.07
C LEU A 29 6.37 -1.88 -11.71
N SER A 30 7.26 -0.94 -11.36
CA SER A 30 7.26 0.42 -11.90
C SER A 30 7.53 0.49 -13.41
N GLU A 31 8.14 -0.55 -13.99
CA GLU A 31 8.33 -0.65 -15.44
C GLU A 31 7.01 -0.80 -16.22
N ARG A 32 5.93 -1.21 -15.54
CA ARG A 32 4.62 -1.50 -16.15
C ARG A 32 3.44 -0.78 -15.49
N LEU A 33 3.65 -0.26 -14.28
CA LEU A 33 2.60 0.35 -13.46
C LEU A 33 3.08 1.67 -12.86
N GLN A 34 2.15 2.60 -12.69
CA GLN A 34 2.37 3.78 -11.88
C GLN A 34 2.19 3.40 -10.41
N ILE A 35 3.11 3.83 -9.55
CA ILE A 35 3.09 3.53 -8.12
C ILE A 35 2.82 4.82 -7.35
N VAL A 36 1.85 4.78 -6.44
CA VAL A 36 1.52 5.87 -5.52
C VAL A 36 1.49 5.31 -4.10
N VAL A 37 2.12 6.01 -3.16
CA VAL A 37 2.11 5.64 -1.74
C VAL A 37 1.00 6.41 -1.04
N LEU A 38 -0.07 5.71 -0.67
CA LEU A 38 -1.19 6.24 0.10
C LEU A 38 -1.04 5.89 1.59
N THR A 39 -0.91 6.88 2.47
CA THR A 39 -0.55 6.67 3.88
C THR A 39 -1.38 7.51 4.84
N ASN A 40 -1.68 6.97 6.04
CA ASN A 40 -2.42 7.67 7.09
C ASN A 40 -1.53 8.44 8.08
N ILE A 41 -0.33 8.86 7.67
CA ILE A 41 0.48 9.77 8.50
C ILE A 41 -0.14 11.18 8.50
N PRO A 42 0.11 11.99 9.54
CA PRO A 42 -0.28 13.39 9.55
C PRO A 42 0.27 14.16 8.35
N GLN A 43 -0.53 15.06 7.77
CA GLN A 43 -0.14 15.90 6.62
C GLN A 43 1.23 16.59 6.81
N LYS A 44 1.48 17.11 8.01
CA LYS A 44 2.72 17.81 8.36
C LYS A 44 3.99 16.94 8.22
N ASP A 45 3.85 15.62 8.27
CA ASP A 45 4.95 14.65 8.18
C ASP A 45 5.09 14.05 6.77
N LYS A 46 4.32 14.53 5.77
CA LYS A 46 4.40 14.08 4.38
C LYS A 46 5.84 14.10 3.84
N ASN A 47 6.55 15.22 4.00
CA ASN A 47 7.91 15.36 3.50
C ASN A 47 8.88 14.35 4.12
N LYS A 48 8.68 13.98 5.39
CA LYS A 48 9.49 12.94 6.05
C LYS A 48 9.28 11.58 5.41
N ARG A 49 8.06 11.25 5.02
CA ARG A 49 7.75 10.00 4.29
C ARG A 49 8.38 10.00 2.91
N GLU A 50 8.29 11.11 2.19
CA GLU A 50 8.94 11.27 0.89
C GLU A 50 10.46 11.12 1.01
N ASN A 51 11.08 11.75 2.01
CA ASN A 51 12.50 11.58 2.30
C ASN A 51 12.85 10.13 2.67
N ALA A 52 12.04 9.45 3.49
CA ALA A 52 12.25 8.05 3.85
C ALA A 52 12.31 7.16 2.60
N LEU A 53 11.36 7.34 1.68
CA LEU A 53 11.31 6.59 0.43
C LEU A 53 12.52 6.95 -0.45
N LYS A 54 12.83 8.24 -0.60
CA LYS A 54 13.94 8.75 -1.42
C LYS A 54 15.30 8.24 -0.92
N ASN A 55 15.55 8.26 0.38
CA ASN A 55 16.77 7.75 1.02
C ASN A 55 16.94 6.24 0.77
N ASN A 56 15.85 5.53 0.50
CA ASN A 56 15.83 4.12 0.12
C ASN A 56 15.84 3.88 -1.40
N GLY A 57 15.94 4.94 -2.20
CA GLY A 57 15.95 4.87 -3.67
C GLY A 57 14.57 4.63 -4.29
N MET A 58 13.49 4.99 -3.60
CA MET A 58 12.11 4.90 -4.08
C MET A 58 11.52 6.32 -4.18
N SER A 59 11.37 6.84 -5.39
CA SER A 59 10.86 8.21 -5.60
C SER A 59 9.41 8.22 -6.08
N TYR A 60 8.53 7.54 -5.34
CA TYR A 60 7.10 7.45 -5.66
C TYR A 60 6.32 8.62 -5.05
N PRO A 61 5.28 9.16 -5.75
CA PRO A 61 4.37 10.15 -5.18
C PRO A 61 3.75 9.69 -3.87
N VAL A 62 3.70 10.58 -2.88
CA VAL A 62 3.07 10.32 -1.57
C VAL A 62 1.78 11.13 -1.43
N ILE A 63 0.70 10.42 -1.10
CA ILE A 63 -0.59 10.97 -0.74
C ILE A 63 -0.88 10.59 0.71
N THR A 64 -1.17 11.59 1.52
CA THR A 64 -1.62 11.47 2.90
C THR A 64 -3.14 11.35 2.96
N ASN A 65 -3.64 10.54 3.88
CA ASN A 65 -5.06 10.24 4.05
C ASN A 65 -5.41 10.22 5.54
N ASN A 66 -6.71 10.29 5.85
CA ASN A 66 -7.22 10.10 7.21
C ASN A 66 -8.35 9.07 7.18
N GLY A 67 -8.31 8.11 8.10
CA GLY A 67 -9.33 7.05 8.18
C GLY A 67 -9.19 5.98 7.09
N LEU A 68 -10.31 5.45 6.64
CA LEU A 68 -10.34 4.40 5.61
C LEU A 68 -9.85 4.94 4.26
N LYS A 69 -9.34 4.04 3.41
CA LYS A 69 -8.68 4.41 2.15
C LYS A 69 -9.59 4.34 0.91
N GLY A 70 -10.80 3.81 1.04
CA GLY A 70 -11.72 3.58 -0.08
C GLY A 70 -11.97 4.81 -0.97
N GLU A 71 -12.47 5.90 -0.38
CA GLU A 71 -12.74 7.14 -1.13
C GLU A 71 -11.47 7.74 -1.75
N ALA A 72 -10.35 7.70 -1.03
CA ALA A 72 -9.07 8.19 -1.55
C ALA A 72 -8.61 7.39 -2.78
N VAL A 73 -8.70 6.05 -2.73
CA VAL A 73 -8.36 5.20 -3.88
C VAL A 73 -9.31 5.46 -5.06
N LYS A 74 -10.61 5.55 -4.80
CA LYS A 74 -11.63 5.86 -5.83
C LYS A 74 -11.33 7.16 -6.57
N GLU A 75 -10.92 8.22 -5.86
CA GLU A 75 -10.54 9.48 -6.51
C GLU A 75 -9.18 9.37 -7.23
N ILE A 76 -8.20 8.63 -6.69
CA ILE A 76 -6.90 8.40 -7.36
C ILE A 76 -7.08 7.70 -8.72
N VAL A 77 -7.96 6.69 -8.78
CA VAL A 77 -8.15 5.87 -10.00
C VAL A 77 -9.24 6.42 -10.92
N LYS A 78 -9.85 7.55 -10.57
CA LYS A 78 -10.94 8.15 -11.33
C LYS A 78 -10.52 8.48 -12.76
N GLY A 79 -11.23 7.90 -13.72
CA GLY A 79 -10.94 8.06 -15.15
C GLY A 79 -9.75 7.23 -15.66
N ILE A 80 -9.08 6.46 -14.80
CA ILE A 80 -8.04 5.51 -15.20
C ILE A 80 -8.73 4.22 -15.67
N ARG A 81 -8.43 3.78 -16.90
CA ARG A 81 -8.95 2.52 -17.48
C ARG A 81 -7.99 1.33 -17.34
N ALA A 82 -6.78 1.58 -16.87
CA ALA A 82 -5.79 0.53 -16.63
C ALA A 82 -6.17 -0.28 -15.37
N LYS A 83 -5.68 -1.53 -15.28
CA LYS A 83 -5.85 -2.34 -14.07
C LYS A 83 -5.21 -1.62 -12.87
N SER A 84 -5.96 -1.52 -11.78
CA SER A 84 -5.49 -0.97 -10.51
C SER A 84 -5.34 -2.07 -9.46
N PHE A 85 -4.32 -1.92 -8.61
CA PHE A 85 -4.04 -2.82 -7.51
C PHE A 85 -3.89 -2.01 -6.23
N PHE A 86 -4.40 -2.52 -5.12
CA PHE A 86 -4.27 -1.90 -3.82
C PHE A 86 -3.64 -2.88 -2.83
N ILE A 87 -2.54 -2.47 -2.19
CA ILE A 87 -1.76 -3.31 -1.28
C ILE A 87 -1.80 -2.66 0.10
N ASP A 88 -2.31 -3.38 1.10
CA ASP A 88 -2.37 -2.89 2.48
C ASP A 88 -2.39 -4.07 3.44
N ASP A 89 -1.90 -3.85 4.66
CA ASP A 89 -1.90 -4.84 5.73
C ASP A 89 -3.20 -4.79 6.53
N MET A 90 -4.01 -3.72 6.44
CA MET A 90 -5.19 -3.54 7.27
C MET A 90 -6.49 -4.04 6.59
N PRO A 91 -7.19 -5.04 7.15
CA PRO A 91 -8.45 -5.58 6.64
C PRO A 91 -9.50 -4.51 6.32
N LEU A 92 -9.67 -3.53 7.22
CA LEU A 92 -10.64 -2.46 7.04
C LEU A 92 -10.32 -1.56 5.84
N ASN A 93 -9.04 -1.34 5.53
CA ASN A 93 -8.65 -0.58 4.34
C ASN A 93 -8.98 -1.39 3.08
N ILE A 94 -8.63 -2.68 3.06
CA ILE A 94 -8.93 -3.61 1.96
C ILE A 94 -10.44 -3.63 1.67
N ASP A 95 -11.28 -3.82 2.69
CA ASP A 95 -12.74 -3.81 2.54
C ASP A 95 -13.26 -2.45 2.07
N SER A 96 -12.74 -1.35 2.60
CA SER A 96 -13.14 -0.01 2.18
C SER A 96 -12.83 0.25 0.70
N VAL A 97 -11.67 -0.19 0.21
CA VAL A 97 -11.28 -0.03 -1.20
C VAL A 97 -12.10 -0.94 -2.10
N SER A 98 -12.29 -2.21 -1.72
CA SER A 98 -13.14 -3.11 -2.50
C SER A 98 -14.59 -2.65 -2.58
N LYS A 99 -15.10 -1.95 -1.55
CA LYS A 99 -16.45 -1.38 -1.53
C LYS A 99 -16.56 -0.16 -2.43
N GLU A 100 -15.62 0.78 -2.34
CA GLU A 100 -15.69 2.05 -3.07
C GLU A 100 -15.15 1.96 -4.51
N CYS A 101 -14.31 0.97 -4.80
CA CYS A 101 -13.73 0.72 -6.12
C CYS A 101 -13.55 -0.79 -6.37
N SER A 102 -14.65 -1.46 -6.72
CA SER A 102 -14.69 -2.92 -6.91
C SER A 102 -13.79 -3.44 -8.05
N GLU A 103 -13.40 -2.59 -8.99
CA GLU A 103 -12.47 -2.92 -10.07
C GLU A 103 -11.01 -2.97 -9.59
N THR A 104 -10.69 -2.33 -8.46
CA THR A 104 -9.34 -2.37 -7.90
C THR A 104 -9.08 -3.72 -7.22
N LEU A 105 -8.05 -4.42 -7.71
CA LEU A 105 -7.64 -5.72 -7.17
C LEU A 105 -6.90 -5.52 -5.84
N CYS A 106 -7.57 -5.82 -4.73
CA CYS A 106 -7.01 -5.67 -3.40
C CYS A 106 -6.16 -6.88 -2.98
N ILE A 107 -4.98 -6.62 -2.43
CA ILE A 107 -3.99 -7.59 -1.97
C ILE A 107 -3.79 -7.34 -0.48
N HIS A 108 -4.17 -8.31 0.36
CA HIS A 108 -3.94 -8.23 1.80
C HIS A 108 -2.51 -8.69 2.10
N PHE A 109 -1.62 -7.74 2.43
CA PHE A 109 -0.20 -8.00 2.58
C PHE A 109 0.22 -7.93 4.04
N VAL A 110 0.45 -9.09 4.66
CA VAL A 110 0.82 -9.19 6.08
C VAL A 110 2.19 -9.84 6.19
N GLN A 111 3.22 -9.02 6.39
CA GLN A 111 4.59 -9.53 6.50
C GLN A 111 4.96 -10.03 7.91
N ASP A 112 4.35 -9.47 8.96
CA ASP A 112 4.65 -9.90 10.33
C ASP A 112 3.98 -11.26 10.60
N ASN A 113 4.80 -12.29 10.79
CA ASN A 113 4.35 -13.65 11.09
C ASN A 113 3.45 -13.73 12.32
N ARG A 114 3.67 -12.87 13.33
CA ARG A 114 2.86 -12.84 14.56
C ARG A 114 1.45 -12.33 14.28
N LEU A 115 1.30 -11.41 13.33
CA LEU A 115 0.01 -10.86 12.92
C LEU A 115 -0.70 -11.75 11.91
N LYS A 116 0.06 -12.50 11.09
CA LYS A 116 -0.49 -13.39 10.05
C LYS A 116 -1.54 -14.35 10.60
N GLU A 117 -1.32 -14.93 11.78
CA GLU A 117 -2.24 -15.90 12.39
C GLU A 117 -3.46 -15.25 13.04
N LEU A 118 -3.30 -14.01 13.53
CA LEU A 118 -4.35 -13.28 14.25
C LEU A 118 -5.28 -12.52 13.31
N MET A 119 -4.78 -12.09 12.15
CA MET A 119 -5.53 -11.26 11.21
C MET A 119 -6.27 -12.11 10.18
N GLN A 120 -7.61 -12.10 10.30
CA GLN A 120 -8.49 -12.65 9.29
C GLN A 120 -8.35 -11.85 7.99
N THR A 121 -8.19 -12.57 6.89
CA THR A 121 -8.13 -11.94 5.57
C THR A 121 -9.53 -11.62 5.09
N PRO A 122 -9.80 -10.38 4.67
CA PRO A 122 -11.07 -10.03 4.07
C PRO A 122 -11.39 -10.90 2.86
N LYS A 123 -12.66 -11.28 2.69
CA LYS A 123 -13.12 -12.00 1.49
C LYS A 123 -12.96 -11.18 0.21
N SER A 124 -12.87 -9.86 0.35
CA SER A 124 -12.63 -8.89 -0.73
C SER A 124 -11.19 -8.93 -1.26
N ALA A 125 -10.23 -9.42 -0.47
CA ALA A 125 -8.85 -9.58 -0.92
C ALA A 125 -8.76 -10.70 -1.96
N LYS A 126 -8.04 -10.44 -3.06
CA LYS A 126 -7.80 -11.45 -4.09
C LYS A 126 -6.81 -12.52 -3.65
N ILE A 127 -5.79 -12.10 -2.89
CA ILE A 127 -4.82 -12.97 -2.24
C ILE A 127 -4.46 -12.42 -0.87
N LYS A 128 -4.01 -13.32 0.01
CA LYS A 128 -3.19 -12.97 1.18
C LYS A 128 -1.74 -13.20 0.82
N ALA A 129 -0.93 -12.14 0.78
CA ALA A 129 0.49 -12.22 0.52
C ALA A 129 1.29 -12.04 1.81
N THR A 130 2.41 -12.73 1.92
CA THR A 130 3.35 -12.57 3.06
C THR A 130 4.74 -12.13 2.67
N SER A 131 5.00 -12.06 1.36
CA SER A 131 6.24 -11.52 0.80
C SER A 131 5.96 -10.60 -0.39
N TRP A 132 6.86 -9.67 -0.67
CA TRP A 132 6.77 -8.84 -1.87
C TRP A 132 6.90 -9.64 -3.17
N ILE A 133 7.55 -10.80 -3.13
CA ILE A 133 7.66 -11.72 -4.28
C ILE A 133 6.27 -12.28 -4.65
N GLU A 134 5.46 -12.67 -3.66
CA GLU A 134 4.07 -13.10 -3.90
C GLU A 134 3.22 -11.97 -4.50
N VAL A 135 3.38 -10.75 -3.97
CA VAL A 135 2.69 -9.55 -4.50
C VAL A 135 3.08 -9.29 -5.94
N GLU A 136 4.39 -9.26 -6.25
CA GLU A 136 4.93 -9.05 -7.59
C GLU A 136 4.39 -10.09 -8.58
N ASN A 137 4.49 -11.37 -8.23
CA ASN A 137 4.03 -12.47 -9.08
C ASN A 137 2.54 -12.34 -9.41
N TYR A 138 1.71 -12.10 -8.40
CA TYR A 138 0.26 -11.96 -8.60
C TYR A 138 -0.08 -10.77 -9.51
N ILE A 139 0.57 -9.62 -9.32
CA ILE A 139 0.34 -8.44 -10.17
C ILE A 139 0.77 -8.74 -11.61
N LEU A 140 1.98 -9.28 -11.83
CA LEU A 140 2.48 -9.58 -13.17
C LEU A 140 1.63 -10.63 -13.89
N GLU A 141 1.16 -11.66 -13.20
CA GLU A 141 0.22 -12.64 -13.75
C GLU A 141 -1.13 -12.00 -14.09
N SER A 142 -1.63 -11.13 -13.23
CA SER A 142 -2.88 -10.40 -13.47
C SER A 142 -2.76 -9.46 -14.67
N LEU A 143 -1.58 -8.90 -14.95
CA LEU A 143 -1.33 -8.08 -16.13
C LEU A 143 -1.24 -8.89 -17.43
N LYS A 144 -0.82 -10.16 -17.39
CA LYS A 144 -0.77 -11.03 -18.59
C LYS A 144 -2.14 -11.47 -19.08
N LYS A 145 -3.11 -11.60 -18.16
CA LYS A 145 -4.50 -11.95 -18.47
C LYS A 145 -5.22 -10.74 -19.05
N VAL A 146 -4.95 -10.41 -20.31
CA VAL A 146 -5.78 -9.50 -21.10
C VAL A 146 -6.48 -10.39 -22.11
N ASP A 147 -7.78 -10.60 -21.88
CA ASP A 147 -8.69 -11.14 -22.90
C ASP A 147 -8.92 -10.08 -23.98
#